data_AF-A0A1X4HW37-F1
#
_entry.id   AF-A0A1X4HW37-F1
#
_cell.length_a   1.000
_cell.length_b   1.000
_cell.length_c   1.000
_cell.angle_alpha   90.00
_cell.angle_beta   90.00
_cell.angle_gamma   90.00
#
_symmetry.space_group_name_H-M   'P 1'
#
loop_
_entity.id
_entity.type
_entity.pdbx_description
1 polymer ?
#
loop_
_entity_poly.entity_id
_entity_poly.type
_entity_poly.pdbx_seq_one_letter_code
_entity_poly.pdbx_strand_id
1 'polypeptide(L)'
;GPPPAALTDEEIRARTGTYWHPVGTCAMGPADDPYAVVDGTGRVHGLSNLRVADASVLPTVPAANTQLPVLALAELLADAIRAEAGGR
;
A
#
# COMPACT_ATOMS: atom_id res chain seq x y z
N GLY A 1 -24.92 -24.93 -7.46
CA GLY A 1 -25.14 -25.61 -6.18
C GLY A 1 -25.69 -24.63 -5.17
N PRO A 2 -26.26 -25.08 -4.05
CA PRO A 2 -26.68 -24.18 -2.97
C PRO A 2 -25.47 -23.37 -2.49
N PRO A 3 -25.67 -22.12 -2.03
CA PRO A 3 -24.59 -21.35 -1.42
C PRO A 3 -24.07 -22.11 -0.19
N PRO A 4 -22.77 -22.03 0.11
CA PRO A 4 -22.24 -22.58 1.35
C PRO A 4 -23.03 -22.01 2.53
N ALA A 5 -23.33 -22.86 3.52
CA ALA A 5 -24.00 -22.42 4.74
C ALA A 5 -23.22 -21.25 5.36
N ALA A 6 -23.94 -20.18 5.72
CA ALA A 6 -23.32 -19.01 6.34
C ALA A 6 -22.64 -19.41 7.65
N LEU A 7 -21.39 -19.04 7.81
CA LEU A 7 -20.65 -19.22 9.07
C LEU A 7 -21.24 -18.29 10.14
N THR A 8 -21.25 -18.74 11.39
CA THR A 8 -21.56 -17.89 12.55
C THR A 8 -20.40 -16.93 12.83
N ASP A 9 -20.69 -15.82 13.52
CA ASP A 9 -19.68 -14.85 13.95
C ASP A 9 -18.56 -15.48 14.79
N GLU A 10 -18.89 -16.48 15.61
CA GLU A 10 -17.92 -17.24 16.41
C GLU A 10 -16.96 -18.04 15.53
N GLU A 11 -17.50 -18.73 14.52
CA GLU A 11 -16.69 -19.48 13.55
C GLU A 11 -15.81 -18.55 12.70
N ILE A 12 -16.32 -17.38 12.33
CA ILE A 12 -15.53 -16.35 11.62
C ILE A 12 -14.37 -15.92 12.50
N ARG A 13 -14.62 -15.53 13.77
CA ARG A 13 -13.54 -15.10 14.69
C ARG A 13 -12.50 -16.19 14.93
N ALA A 14 -12.91 -17.44 15.07
CA ALA A 14 -12.01 -18.57 15.32
C ALA A 14 -11.13 -18.95 14.13
N ARG A 15 -11.55 -18.62 12.89
CA ARG A 15 -10.89 -19.05 11.65
C ARG A 15 -10.25 -17.90 10.87
N THR A 16 -10.51 -16.65 11.26
CA THR A 16 -9.92 -15.47 10.62
C THR A 16 -8.44 -15.37 10.96
N GLY A 17 -7.62 -15.08 9.96
CA GLY A 17 -6.20 -14.81 10.11
C GLY A 17 -5.73 -13.83 9.04
N THR A 18 -4.44 -13.50 9.09
CA THR A 18 -3.84 -12.68 8.03
C THR A 18 -3.76 -13.47 6.72
N TYR A 19 -3.98 -12.77 5.61
CA TYR A 19 -3.65 -13.27 4.28
C TYR A 19 -2.31 -12.68 3.76
N TRP A 20 -1.43 -12.28 4.69
CA TRP A 20 -0.08 -11.76 4.44
C TRP A 20 -0.01 -10.57 3.47
N HIS A 21 -1.07 -9.74 3.46
CA HIS A 21 -1.18 -8.54 2.63
C HIS A 21 -1.25 -7.24 3.45
N PRO A 22 -0.31 -6.99 4.40
CA PRO A 22 -0.29 -5.72 5.13
C PRO A 22 0.13 -4.57 4.21
N VAL A 23 -0.55 -3.42 4.36
CA VAL A 23 -0.30 -2.17 3.62
C VAL A 23 -0.63 -0.97 4.51
N GLY A 24 -0.33 0.24 4.03
CA GLY A 24 -0.92 1.49 4.56
C GLY A 24 -0.25 2.12 5.78
N THR A 25 0.80 1.52 6.33
CA THR A 25 1.51 2.08 7.50
C THR A 25 2.33 3.34 7.20
N CYS A 26 2.61 3.62 5.92
CA CYS A 26 3.22 4.86 5.43
C CYS A 26 2.37 5.44 4.30
N ALA A 27 1.04 5.53 4.49
CA ALA A 27 0.08 5.81 3.43
C ALA A 27 0.45 7.01 2.55
N MET A 28 0.29 6.81 1.24
CA MET A 28 0.42 7.85 0.23
C MET A 28 -0.83 8.74 0.24
N GLY A 29 -0.64 10.06 0.24
CA GLY A 29 -1.73 11.02 0.23
C GLY A 29 -1.27 12.48 0.14
N PRO A 30 -2.21 13.43 0.03
CA PRO A 30 -1.89 14.85 0.00
C PRO A 30 -1.35 15.31 1.36
N ALA A 31 -0.55 16.38 1.38
CA ALA A 31 0.13 16.84 2.61
C ALA A 31 -0.81 17.38 3.70
N ASP A 32 -2.07 17.67 3.36
CA ASP A 32 -3.13 18.09 4.29
C ASP A 32 -3.96 16.91 4.83
N ASP A 33 -3.73 15.68 4.36
CA ASP A 33 -4.32 14.48 4.94
C ASP A 33 -3.56 14.09 6.22
N PRO A 34 -4.21 14.09 7.40
CA PRO A 34 -3.56 13.76 8.67
C PRO A 34 -3.05 12.32 8.77
N TYR A 35 -3.45 11.43 7.86
CA TYR A 35 -2.98 10.03 7.81
C TYR A 35 -1.89 9.80 6.75
N ALA A 36 -1.62 10.78 5.88
CA ALA A 36 -0.62 10.65 4.83
C ALA A 36 0.80 10.79 5.40
N VAL A 37 1.68 9.86 5.03
CA VAL A 37 3.10 9.87 5.39
C VAL A 37 3.98 10.24 4.21
N VAL A 38 3.58 9.84 3.00
CA VAL A 38 4.33 10.14 1.77
C VAL A 38 3.46 10.81 0.70
N ASP A 39 4.11 11.55 -0.20
CA ASP A 39 3.47 12.08 -1.41
C ASP A 39 3.33 11.01 -2.51
N GLY A 40 2.74 11.41 -3.65
CA GLY A 40 2.54 10.55 -4.82
C GLY A 40 3.81 10.00 -5.47
N THR A 41 4.99 10.44 -5.04
CA THR A 41 6.31 10.00 -5.51
C THR A 41 7.11 9.27 -4.43
N GLY A 42 6.43 8.91 -3.33
CA GLY A 42 7.00 8.19 -2.20
C GLY A 42 7.87 9.05 -1.28
N ARG A 43 7.94 10.39 -1.47
CA ARG A 43 8.72 11.27 -0.58
C ARG A 43 8.01 11.45 0.75
N VAL A 44 8.77 11.36 1.84
CA VAL A 44 8.21 11.56 3.18
C VAL A 44 7.90 13.04 3.39
N HIS A 45 6.67 13.33 3.81
CA HIS A 45 6.24 14.70 4.10
C HIS A 45 7.13 15.34 5.17
N GLY A 46 7.57 16.58 4.93
CA GLY A 46 8.42 17.34 5.87
C GLY A 46 9.90 16.93 5.92
N LEU A 47 10.33 15.92 5.16
CA LEU A 47 11.73 15.49 5.09
C LEU A 47 12.28 15.59 3.66
N SER A 48 13.54 15.98 3.55
CA SER A 48 14.26 15.97 2.28
C SER A 48 15.03 14.65 2.10
N ASN A 49 15.24 14.24 0.85
CA ASN A 49 16.07 13.09 0.47
C ASN A 49 15.66 11.74 1.10
N LEU A 50 14.42 11.59 1.55
CA LEU A 50 13.90 10.35 2.11
C LEU A 50 12.64 9.89 1.38
N ARG A 51 12.59 8.59 1.07
CA ARG A 51 11.45 7.94 0.42
C ARG A 51 11.10 6.61 1.06
N VAL A 52 9.84 6.22 0.90
CA VAL A 52 9.34 4.87 1.18
C VAL A 52 8.84 4.26 -0.13
N ALA A 53 9.26 3.04 -0.44
CA ALA A 53 8.97 2.36 -1.71
C ALA A 53 8.66 0.87 -1.49
N ASP A 54 7.58 0.60 -0.74
CA ASP A 54 7.07 -0.75 -0.52
C ASP A 54 5.54 -0.71 -0.30
N ALA A 55 4.95 -1.84 0.09
CA ALA A 55 3.50 -1.99 0.32
C ALA A 55 2.91 -1.00 1.34
N SER A 56 3.72 -0.48 2.26
CA SER A 56 3.26 0.45 3.31
C SER A 56 2.69 1.75 2.75
N VAL A 57 3.06 2.16 1.52
CA VAL A 57 2.55 3.40 0.92
C VAL A 57 1.20 3.24 0.24
N LEU A 58 0.74 2.01 -0.01
CA LEU A 58 -0.60 1.78 -0.55
C LEU A 58 -1.64 2.20 0.49
N PRO A 59 -2.49 3.22 0.23
CA PRO A 59 -3.40 3.77 1.23
C PRO A 59 -4.55 2.81 1.59
N THR A 60 -4.84 1.85 0.71
CA THR A 60 -5.88 0.83 0.90
C THR A 60 -5.41 -0.52 0.38
N VAL A 61 -5.96 -1.61 0.94
CA VAL A 61 -5.68 -2.97 0.47
C VAL A 61 -6.23 -3.15 -0.95
N PRO A 62 -5.40 -3.49 -1.96
CA PRO A 62 -5.88 -3.74 -3.31
C PRO A 62 -6.81 -4.96 -3.37
N ALA A 63 -7.76 -4.96 -4.31
CA ALA A 63 -8.61 -6.11 -4.61
C ALA A 63 -7.89 -7.19 -5.45
N ALA A 64 -6.64 -7.49 -5.09
CA ALA A 64 -5.77 -8.46 -5.75
C ALA A 64 -4.67 -8.91 -4.78
N ASN A 65 -3.95 -9.98 -5.11
CA ASN A 65 -2.74 -10.35 -4.37
C ASN A 65 -1.73 -9.20 -4.40
N THR A 66 -1.24 -8.78 -3.23
CA THR A 66 -0.50 -7.52 -3.05
C THR A 66 0.82 -7.45 -3.81
N GLN A 67 1.39 -8.59 -4.20
CA GLN A 67 2.63 -8.66 -4.99
C GLN A 67 2.57 -7.82 -6.28
N LEU A 68 1.54 -8.00 -7.11
CA LEU A 68 1.45 -7.32 -8.40
C LEU A 68 1.25 -5.80 -8.25
N PRO A 69 0.35 -5.31 -7.37
CA PRO A 69 0.27 -3.89 -7.03
C PRO A 69 1.60 -3.29 -6.56
N VAL A 70 2.34 -4.00 -5.70
CA VAL A 70 3.64 -3.52 -5.19
C VAL A 70 4.69 -3.44 -6.29
N LEU A 71 4.75 -4.43 -7.19
CA LEU A 71 5.66 -4.39 -8.34
C LEU A 71 5.35 -3.20 -9.26
N ALA A 72 4.07 -2.98 -9.59
CA ALA A 72 3.66 -1.84 -10.41
C ALA A 72 3.98 -0.50 -9.75
N LEU A 73 3.73 -0.38 -8.45
CA LEU A 73 4.10 0.79 -7.65
C LEU A 73 5.63 1.02 -7.67
N ALA A 74 6.42 -0.03 -7.50
CA ALA A 74 7.89 0.08 -7.47
C ALA A 74 8.44 0.66 -8.77
N GLU A 75 7.89 0.26 -9.93
CA GLU A 75 8.26 0.83 -11.23
C GLU A 75 7.92 2.33 -11.31
N LEU A 76 6.72 2.73 -10.88
CA LEU A 76 6.32 4.15 -10.86
C LEU A 76 7.24 5.00 -9.96
N LEU A 77 7.61 4.47 -8.79
CA LEU A 77 8.50 5.17 -7.86
C LEU A 77 9.93 5.21 -8.38
N ALA A 78 10.41 4.16 -9.04
CA ALA A 78 11.72 4.13 -9.68
C ALA A 78 11.83 5.21 -10.77
N ASP A 79 10.80 5.35 -11.61
CA ASP A 79 10.74 6.41 -12.62
C ASP A 79 10.72 7.81 -11.99
N ALA A 80 9.96 8.00 -10.90
CA ALA A 80 9.96 9.27 -10.16
C ALA A 80 11.33 9.62 -9.57
N ILE A 81 12.08 8.61 -9.08
CA ILE A 81 13.45 8.78 -8.58
C ILE A 81 14.39 9.16 -9.72
N ARG A 82 14.32 8.48 -10.87
CA ARG A 82 15.16 8.76 -12.05
C ARG A 82 14.91 10.16 -12.60
N ALA A 83 13.65 10.57 -12.69
CA ALA A 83 13.26 11.89 -13.17
C ALA A 83 13.82 13.02 -12.29
N GLU A 84 13.86 12.85 -10.97
CA GLU A 84 14.50 13.82 -10.06
C GLU A 84 16.02 13.82 -10.22
N ALA A 85 16.65 12.65 -10.37
CA ALA A 85 18.09 12.51 -10.50
C ALA A 85 18.64 13.06 -11.85
N GLY A 86 17.78 13.55 -12.75
CA GLY A 86 18.16 14.01 -14.09
C GLY A 86 18.51 12.89 -15.07
N GLY A 87 18.24 11.64 -14.71
CA GLY A 87 18.46 10.47 -15.57
C GLY A 87 17.25 10.24 -16.46
N ARG A 88 17.41 10.40 -17.78
CA ARG A 88 16.42 9.94 -18.77
C ARG A 88 16.33 8.42 -18.76
#